data_AF-A0A970T2J6-F1
#
_entry.id   AF-A0A970T2J6-F1
#
_cell.length_a   1.000
_cell.length_b   1.000
_cell.length_c   1.000
_cell.angle_alpha   90.00
_cell.angle_beta   90.00
_cell.angle_gamma   90.00
#
_symmetry.space_group_name_H-M   'P 1'
#
loop_
_entity.id
_entity.type
_entity.pdbx_description
1 polymer ?
#
loop_
_entity_poly.entity_id
_entity_poly.type
_entity_poly.pdbx_seq_one_letter_code
_entity_poly.pdbx_strand_id
1 'polypeptide(L)'
;MKSYSTFAPCIITIRADKIFQYEYVSDDFEGRFIVMSKRFTDGLFPLIQERISLFQSVDNDPYIPLSGEELLVFKTYYSMFRQILKMRHNPYRSEMVKHLTMTFFYMPFSQVHNKSETKNQMPWVLLVENFLEMAEKHYKNRTASRILCGQTVSDT
;
A
#
# COMPACT_ATOMS: atom_id res chain seq x y z
N MET A 1 9.16 17.04 12.61
CA MET A 1 8.31 15.84 12.70
C MET A 1 6.89 16.28 12.38
N LYS A 2 6.15 15.57 11.51
CA LYS A 2 4.79 15.96 11.13
C LYS A 2 3.81 15.29 12.09
N SER A 3 3.00 16.07 12.79
CA SER A 3 1.99 15.57 13.73
C SER A 3 0.63 15.46 13.04
N TYR A 4 -0.16 14.48 13.46
CA TYR A 4 -1.49 14.20 12.90
C TYR A 4 -2.48 13.99 14.05
N SER A 5 -3.65 14.61 13.96
CA SER A 5 -4.78 14.34 14.86
C SER A 5 -5.84 13.57 14.10
N THR A 6 -6.29 12.46 14.66
CA THR A 6 -7.22 11.54 14.00
C THR A 6 -8.45 11.32 14.88
N PHE A 7 -9.62 11.29 14.26
CA PHE A 7 -10.90 11.10 14.94
C PHE A 7 -11.65 9.93 14.32
N ALA A 8 -12.33 9.14 15.16
CA ALA A 8 -13.18 8.06 14.69
C ALA A 8 -14.48 8.59 14.05
N PRO A 9 -15.07 7.85 13.08
CA PRO A 9 -14.51 6.67 12.45
C PRO A 9 -13.50 7.04 11.36
N CYS A 10 -12.35 6.37 11.35
CA CYS A 10 -11.30 6.62 10.37
C CYS A 10 -10.45 5.39 10.08
N ILE A 11 -9.62 5.52 9.06
CA ILE A 11 -8.52 4.62 8.75
C ILE A 11 -7.23 5.37 8.74
N ILE A 12 -6.22 4.68 9.27
CA ILE A 12 -4.84 5.14 9.26
C ILE A 12 -4.04 4.07 8.51
N THR A 13 -3.40 4.47 7.41
CA THR A 13 -2.51 3.59 6.65
C THR A 13 -1.07 4.00 6.87
N ILE A 14 -0.22 3.06 7.29
CA ILE A 14 1.19 3.29 7.62
C ILE A 14 2.05 2.35 6.77
N ARG A 15 3.00 2.92 6.02
CA ARG A 15 4.00 2.11 5.32
C ARG A 15 5.08 1.65 6.29
N ALA A 16 5.61 0.45 6.07
CA ALA A 16 6.56 -0.20 6.97
C ALA A 16 7.92 0.52 7.09
N ASP A 17 8.23 1.45 6.18
CA ASP A 17 9.43 2.30 6.20
C ASP A 17 9.25 3.60 6.99
N LYS A 18 8.07 3.82 7.60
CA LYS A 18 7.78 4.98 8.44
C LYS A 18 7.68 4.55 9.90
N ILE A 19 8.28 5.36 10.78
CA ILE A 19 8.14 5.23 12.23
C ILE A 19 7.11 6.26 12.68
N PHE A 20 6.07 5.78 13.37
CA PHE A 20 5.08 6.64 14.04
C PHE A 20 5.32 6.60 15.55
N GLN A 21 5.32 7.77 16.17
CA GLN A 21 5.32 7.92 17.61
C GLN A 21 3.93 8.41 18.02
N TYR A 22 3.33 7.75 19.01
CA TYR A 22 2.09 8.24 19.60
C TYR A 22 2.42 9.30 20.64
N GLU A 23 1.65 10.39 20.64
CA GLU A 23 1.75 11.43 21.68
C GLU A 23 0.63 11.26 22.71
N TYR A 24 -0.60 11.00 22.24
CA TYR A 24 -1.80 10.86 23.06
C TYR A 24 -2.83 9.94 22.40
N VAL A 25 -3.60 9.23 23.23
CA VAL A 25 -4.75 8.41 22.86
C VAL A 25 -5.83 8.64 23.92
N SER A 26 -7.10 8.74 23.50
CA SER A 26 -8.23 8.89 24.42
C SER A 26 -8.53 7.57 25.16
N ASP A 27 -9.13 7.68 26.35
CA ASP A 27 -9.46 6.52 27.19
C ASP A 27 -10.47 5.56 26.54
N ASP A 28 -11.30 6.06 25.63
CA ASP A 28 -12.34 5.33 24.89
C ASP A 28 -11.89 4.82 23.52
N PHE A 29 -10.58 4.88 23.24
CA PHE A 29 -10.05 4.50 21.94
C PHE A 29 -10.23 3.01 21.63
N GLU A 30 -10.90 2.72 20.51
CA GLU A 30 -11.00 1.37 19.94
C GLU A 30 -10.39 1.31 18.53
N GLY A 31 -9.32 0.54 18.40
CA GLY A 31 -8.62 0.31 17.13
C GLY A 31 -8.68 -1.14 16.67
N ARG A 32 -8.83 -1.35 15.35
CA ARG A 32 -8.64 -2.66 14.72
C ARG A 32 -7.49 -2.57 13.73
N PHE A 33 -6.58 -3.53 13.83
CA PHE A 33 -5.33 -3.50 13.08
C PHE A 33 -5.24 -4.66 12.09
N ILE A 34 -4.74 -4.36 10.90
CA ILE A 34 -4.23 -5.33 9.95
C ILE A 34 -2.74 -5.03 9.78
N VAL A 35 -1.91 -5.98 10.18
CA VAL A 35 -0.45 -5.87 10.07
C VAL A 35 0.03 -6.85 9.02
N MET A 36 0.79 -6.34 8.04
CA MET A 36 1.30 -7.12 6.93
C MET A 36 2.82 -7.15 6.97
N SER A 37 3.41 -8.33 6.81
CA SER A 37 4.87 -8.46 6.74
C SER A 37 5.41 -7.79 5.47
N LYS A 38 6.63 -7.26 5.53
CA LYS A 38 7.33 -6.70 4.36
C LYS A 38 7.35 -7.67 3.18
N ARG A 39 7.65 -8.96 3.42
CA ARG A 39 7.63 -10.00 2.37
C ARG A 39 6.27 -10.12 1.67
N PHE A 40 5.18 -9.96 2.40
CA PHE A 40 3.84 -10.02 1.83
C PHE A 40 3.56 -8.78 0.98
N THR A 41 3.88 -7.58 1.50
CA THR A 41 3.66 -6.33 0.79
C THR A 41 4.54 -6.19 -0.45
N ASP A 42 5.79 -6.65 -0.38
CA ASP A 42 6.73 -6.62 -1.52
C ASP A 42 6.23 -7.49 -2.70
N GLY A 43 5.47 -8.56 -2.42
CA GLY A 43 4.82 -9.37 -3.45
C GLY A 43 3.44 -8.87 -3.91
N LEU A 44 2.82 -7.96 -3.15
CA LEU A 44 1.49 -7.42 -3.41
C LEU A 44 1.54 -6.12 -4.21
N PHE A 45 2.37 -5.18 -3.75
CA PHE A 45 2.43 -3.81 -4.25
C PHE A 45 2.81 -3.66 -5.73
N PRO A 46 3.68 -4.51 -6.31
CA PRO A 46 3.91 -4.48 -7.75
C PRO A 46 2.67 -4.84 -8.59
N LEU A 47 1.64 -5.46 -8.00
CA LEU A 47 0.42 -5.85 -8.70
C LEU A 47 -0.65 -4.74 -8.69
N ILE A 48 -0.40 -3.63 -7.98
CA ILE A 48 -1.33 -2.51 -7.86
C ILE A 48 -1.04 -1.51 -8.99
N GLN A 49 -2.07 -1.19 -9.79
CA GLN A 49 -2.03 -0.11 -10.77
C GLN A 49 -1.97 1.24 -10.06
N GLU A 50 -1.28 2.22 -10.64
CA GLU A 50 -1.11 3.57 -10.06
C GLU A 50 -0.52 3.55 -8.63
N ARG A 51 0.33 2.55 -8.33
CA ARG A 51 0.91 2.35 -6.98
C ARG A 51 1.70 3.56 -6.47
N ILE A 52 2.31 4.36 -7.37
CA ILE A 52 3.08 5.53 -6.94
C ILE A 52 2.14 6.58 -6.39
N SER A 53 1.07 6.88 -7.14
CA SER A 53 0.02 7.79 -6.72
C SER A 53 -0.62 7.36 -5.39
N LEU A 54 -0.88 6.06 -5.23
CA LEU A 54 -1.37 5.48 -3.98
C LEU A 54 -0.40 5.70 -2.81
N PHE A 55 0.88 5.34 -2.96
CA PHE A 55 1.87 5.49 -1.87
C PHE A 55 2.13 6.95 -1.53
N GLN A 56 2.14 7.83 -2.52
CA GLN A 56 2.24 9.26 -2.28
C GLN A 56 1.03 9.81 -1.53
N SER A 57 -0.18 9.33 -1.83
CA SER A 57 -1.39 9.73 -1.10
C SER A 57 -1.27 9.36 0.38
N VAL A 58 -0.90 8.11 0.67
CA VAL A 58 -0.70 7.59 2.04
C VAL A 58 0.41 8.34 2.78
N ASP A 59 1.54 8.60 2.13
CA ASP A 59 2.67 9.31 2.75
C ASP A 59 2.34 10.76 3.07
N ASN A 60 1.54 11.42 2.23
CA ASN A 60 1.16 12.81 2.44
C ASN A 60 0.12 12.95 3.54
N ASP A 61 -0.89 12.07 3.53
CA ASP A 61 -2.01 12.08 4.47
C ASP A 61 -2.43 10.64 4.81
N PRO A 62 -1.90 10.05 5.90
CA PRO A 62 -2.20 8.67 6.26
C PRO A 62 -3.61 8.52 6.84
N TYR A 63 -4.31 9.63 7.11
CA TYR A 63 -5.61 9.69 7.75
C TYR A 63 -6.73 9.80 6.72
N ILE A 64 -7.70 8.89 6.81
CA ILE A 64 -8.90 8.87 5.98
C ILE A 64 -10.11 8.81 6.91
N PRO A 65 -10.86 9.91 7.10
CA PRO A 65 -12.13 9.86 7.82
C PRO A 65 -13.15 9.03 7.02
N LEU A 66 -14.05 8.37 7.72
CA LEU A 66 -15.07 7.52 7.13
C LEU A 66 -16.48 8.06 7.41
N SER A 67 -17.37 7.88 6.44
CA SER A 67 -18.82 7.97 6.67
C SER A 67 -19.32 6.74 7.45
N GLY A 68 -20.57 6.80 7.92
CA GLY A 68 -21.21 5.65 8.55
C GLY A 68 -21.30 4.43 7.62
N GLU A 69 -21.58 4.65 6.33
CA GLU A 69 -21.65 3.59 5.32
C GLU A 69 -20.27 2.99 5.03
N GLU A 70 -19.25 3.84 4.86
CA GLU A 70 -17.87 3.40 4.64
C GLU A 70 -17.37 2.59 5.85
N LEU A 71 -17.71 3.00 7.08
CA LEU A 71 -17.40 2.23 8.29
C LEU A 71 -18.02 0.82 8.27
N LEU A 72 -19.25 0.68 7.79
CA LEU A 72 -19.91 -0.63 7.67
C LEU A 72 -19.22 -1.53 6.63
N VAL A 73 -18.84 -0.95 5.49
CA VAL A 73 -18.04 -1.64 4.46
C VAL A 73 -16.72 -2.10 5.07
N PHE A 74 -16.07 -1.24 5.86
CA PHE A 74 -14.81 -1.58 6.52
C PHE A 74 -14.90 -2.65 7.58
N LYS A 75 -15.95 -2.63 8.40
CA LYS A 75 -16.22 -3.70 9.37
C LYS A 75 -16.42 -5.04 8.65
N THR A 76 -17.10 -5.03 7.50
CA THR A 76 -17.30 -6.21 6.66
C THR A 76 -15.98 -6.71 6.07
N TYR A 77 -15.20 -5.82 5.46
CA TYR A 77 -13.85 -6.11 4.94
C TYR A 77 -12.96 -6.74 6.01
N TYR A 78 -12.90 -6.16 7.21
CA TYR A 78 -12.12 -6.68 8.32
C TYR A 78 -12.59 -8.06 8.78
N SER A 79 -13.91 -8.29 8.82
CA SER A 79 -14.49 -9.59 9.14
C SER A 79 -14.08 -10.66 8.12
N MET A 80 -14.15 -10.36 6.83
CA MET A 80 -13.72 -11.26 5.75
C MET A 80 -12.24 -11.62 5.91
N PHE A 81 -11.37 -10.63 6.17
CA PHE A 81 -9.95 -10.85 6.42
C PHE A 81 -9.73 -11.85 7.57
N ARG A 82 -10.41 -11.65 8.70
CA ARG A 82 -10.33 -12.58 9.85
C ARG A 82 -10.82 -13.98 9.52
N GLN A 83 -11.88 -14.12 8.73
CA GLN A 83 -12.40 -15.43 8.32
C GLN A 83 -11.40 -16.17 7.44
N ILE A 84 -10.80 -15.49 6.45
CA ILE A 84 -9.76 -16.07 5.59
C ILE A 84 -8.56 -16.53 6.42
N LEU A 85 -8.10 -15.72 7.37
CA LEU A 85 -6.95 -16.07 8.22
C LEU A 85 -7.18 -17.35 9.05
N LYS A 86 -8.43 -17.65 9.42
CA LYS A 86 -8.81 -18.88 10.15
C LYS A 86 -8.75 -20.14 9.28
N MET A 87 -8.76 -20.02 7.95
CA MET A 87 -8.72 -21.16 7.01
C MET A 87 -7.30 -21.75 6.89
N ARG A 88 -6.72 -22.23 7.99
CA ARG A 88 -5.29 -22.62 8.10
C ARG A 88 -4.84 -23.67 7.08
N HIS A 89 -5.75 -24.54 6.63
CA HIS A 89 -5.45 -25.63 5.69
C HIS A 89 -5.83 -25.32 4.24
N ASN A 90 -6.36 -24.12 3.96
CA ASN A 90 -6.68 -23.73 2.59
C ASN A 90 -5.38 -23.29 1.87
N PRO A 91 -4.97 -23.97 0.79
CA PRO A 91 -3.74 -23.62 0.06
C PRO A 91 -3.80 -22.22 -0.57
N TYR A 92 -5.01 -21.70 -0.84
CA TYR A 92 -5.22 -20.38 -1.44
C TYR A 92 -5.33 -19.25 -0.41
N ARG A 93 -5.18 -19.53 0.89
CA ARG A 93 -5.36 -18.53 1.97
C ARG A 93 -4.55 -17.25 1.73
N SER A 94 -3.28 -17.37 1.37
CA SER A 94 -2.42 -16.21 1.09
C SER A 94 -2.98 -15.38 -0.06
N GLU A 95 -3.43 -16.03 -1.13
CA GLU A 95 -3.83 -15.35 -2.36
C GLU A 95 -5.20 -14.70 -2.18
N MET A 96 -6.10 -15.32 -1.42
CA MET A 96 -7.33 -14.69 -0.98
C MET A 96 -7.05 -13.40 -0.19
N VAL A 97 -6.07 -13.41 0.72
CA VAL A 97 -5.68 -12.21 1.46
C VAL A 97 -5.08 -11.15 0.53
N LYS A 98 -4.25 -11.54 -0.45
CA LYS A 98 -3.69 -10.62 -1.45
C LYS A 98 -4.81 -9.94 -2.24
N HIS A 99 -5.72 -10.72 -2.83
CA HIS A 99 -6.83 -10.18 -3.62
C HIS A 99 -7.74 -9.27 -2.78
N LEU A 100 -8.09 -9.69 -1.57
CA LEU A 100 -8.88 -8.85 -0.68
C LEU A 100 -8.16 -7.54 -0.34
N THR A 101 -6.84 -7.58 -0.12
CA THR A 101 -6.04 -6.37 0.13
C THR A 101 -5.98 -5.46 -1.09
N MET A 102 -5.84 -6.01 -2.31
CA MET A 102 -5.90 -5.19 -3.53
C MET A 102 -7.25 -4.52 -3.68
N THR A 103 -8.36 -5.25 -3.45
CA THR A 103 -9.72 -4.68 -3.47
C THR A 103 -9.83 -3.48 -2.53
N PHE A 104 -9.19 -3.51 -1.36
CA PHE A 104 -9.17 -2.38 -0.44
C PHE A 104 -8.55 -1.11 -1.04
N PHE A 105 -7.44 -1.24 -1.77
CA PHE A 105 -6.79 -0.07 -2.37
C PHE A 105 -7.56 0.54 -3.54
N TYR A 106 -8.47 -0.23 -4.15
CA TYR A 106 -9.36 0.25 -5.22
C TYR A 106 -10.75 0.67 -4.72
N MET A 107 -11.03 0.54 -3.41
CA MET A 107 -12.34 0.97 -2.90
C MET A 107 -12.46 2.49 -2.99
N PRO A 108 -13.57 3.00 -3.57
CA PRO A 108 -13.79 4.43 -3.72
C PRO A 108 -14.23 5.01 -2.38
N PHE A 109 -13.27 5.36 -1.52
CA PHE A 109 -13.59 6.18 -0.36
C PHE A 109 -13.86 7.60 -0.86
N SER A 110 -14.96 8.20 -0.41
CA SER A 110 -15.45 9.53 -0.79
C SER A 110 -14.37 10.62 -0.72
N GLN A 111 -13.34 10.40 0.11
CA GLN A 111 -12.21 11.31 0.34
C GLN A 111 -10.97 11.01 -0.54
N VAL A 112 -10.86 9.79 -1.09
CA VAL A 112 -9.77 9.41 -2.02
C VAL A 112 -10.07 9.98 -3.42
N HIS A 113 -11.33 9.99 -3.85
CA HIS A 113 -11.72 10.55 -5.15
C HIS A 113 -11.75 12.08 -5.22
N ASN A 114 -12.14 12.77 -4.14
CA ASN A 114 -12.11 14.25 -4.12
C ASN A 114 -10.68 14.83 -4.19
N LYS A 115 -9.66 14.06 -3.78
CA LYS A 115 -8.24 14.45 -3.90
C LYS A 115 -7.63 14.09 -5.26
N SER A 116 -8.18 13.10 -5.98
CA SER A 116 -7.71 12.73 -7.32
C SER A 116 -8.24 13.66 -8.40
N GLU A 117 -9.45 14.22 -8.25
CA GLU A 117 -10.00 15.16 -9.24
C GLU A 117 -9.39 16.57 -9.15
N THR A 118 -8.77 16.94 -8.04
CA THR A 118 -8.16 18.28 -7.84
C THR A 118 -6.64 18.32 -7.94
N LYS A 119 -5.95 17.18 -8.08
CA LYS A 119 -4.53 17.17 -8.46
C LYS A 119 -4.45 16.72 -9.90
N ASN A 120 -4.18 17.67 -10.79
CA ASN A 120 -3.34 17.42 -11.96
C ASN A 120 -2.23 16.45 -11.53
N GLN A 121 -2.36 15.16 -11.84
CA GLN A 121 -1.27 14.21 -11.65
C GLN A 121 -0.09 14.86 -12.38
N MET A 122 0.95 15.24 -11.63
CA MET A 122 2.05 15.96 -12.24
C MET A 122 2.56 15.09 -13.39
N PRO A 123 2.77 15.63 -14.61
CA PRO A 123 3.12 14.81 -15.78
C PRO A 123 4.27 13.84 -15.55
N TRP A 124 5.19 14.16 -14.64
CA TRP A 124 6.28 13.29 -14.24
C TRP A 124 5.85 12.03 -13.47
N VAL A 125 4.79 12.09 -12.64
CA VAL A 125 4.30 10.92 -11.89
C VAL A 125 3.78 9.87 -12.88
N LEU A 126 2.99 10.30 -13.86
CA LEU A 126 2.52 9.45 -14.95
C LEU A 126 3.69 8.88 -15.77
N LEU A 127 4.71 9.70 -16.08
CA LEU A 127 5.91 9.24 -16.78
C LEU A 127 6.69 8.19 -15.98
N VAL A 128 6.82 8.35 -14.66
CA VAL A 128 7.52 7.38 -13.80
C VAL A 128 6.70 6.10 -13.65
N GLU A 129 5.37 6.18 -13.50
CA GLU A 129 4.51 5.01 -13.48
C GLU A 129 4.64 4.21 -14.79
N ASN A 130 4.51 4.88 -15.94
CA ASN A 130 4.71 4.27 -17.26
C ASN A 130 6.10 3.66 -17.41
N PHE A 131 7.15 4.36 -16.96
CA PHE A 131 8.51 3.85 -16.99
C PHE A 131 8.66 2.57 -16.16
N LEU A 132 8.15 2.55 -14.93
CA LEU A 132 8.26 1.37 -14.08
C LEU A 132 7.45 0.20 -14.62
N GLU A 133 6.27 0.43 -15.19
CA GLU A 133 5.50 -0.62 -15.88
C GLU A 133 6.28 -1.20 -17.07
N MET A 134 6.88 -0.34 -17.91
CA MET A 134 7.75 -0.77 -19.01
C MET A 134 8.95 -1.56 -18.49
N ALA A 135 9.62 -1.08 -17.44
CA ALA A 135 10.75 -1.76 -16.85
C ALA A 135 10.36 -3.16 -16.32
N GLU A 136 9.25 -3.27 -15.59
CA GLU A 136 8.75 -4.56 -15.10
C GLU A 136 8.37 -5.51 -16.24
N LYS A 137 7.79 -4.99 -17.32
CA LYS A 137 7.40 -5.78 -18.50
C LYS A 137 8.61 -6.31 -19.28
N HIS A 138 9.68 -5.54 -19.38
CA HIS A 138 10.83 -5.86 -20.24
C HIS A 138 12.04 -6.46 -19.50
N TYR A 139 12.16 -6.32 -18.18
CA TYR A 139 13.33 -6.76 -17.42
C TYR A 139 13.14 -8.02 -16.57
N LYS A 140 11.92 -8.59 -16.44
CA LYS A 140 11.66 -9.82 -15.66
C LYS A 140 12.41 -11.08 -16.15
N ASN A 141 13.10 -11.03 -17.29
CA ASN A 141 13.82 -12.18 -17.87
C ASN A 141 15.36 -12.04 -17.95
N ARG A 142 15.97 -11.05 -17.28
CA ARG A 142 17.44 -10.89 -17.28
C ARG A 142 18.03 -10.80 -15.87
N THR A 143 17.73 -11.76 -15.01
CA THR A 143 18.58 -12.06 -13.85
C THR A 143 19.60 -13.15 -14.22
N ALA A 144 20.33 -12.94 -15.30
CA ALA A 144 21.47 -13.76 -15.69
C ALA A 144 22.48 -12.94 -16.50
N SER A 145 22.80 -11.73 -16.03
CA SER A 145 23.95 -11.00 -16.53
C SER A 145 24.84 -10.72 -15.34
N ARG A 146 25.88 -11.55 -15.23
CA ARG A 146 27.01 -11.42 -14.31
C ARG A 146 27.37 -9.95 -14.17
N ILE A 147 27.36 -9.44 -12.95
CA ILE A 147 28.17 -8.27 -12.61
C ILE A 147 29.63 -8.73 -12.79
N LEU A 148 30.17 -8.59 -14.00
CA LEU A 148 31.61 -8.60 -14.22
C LEU A 148 32.10 -7.24 -13.72
N CYS A 149 32.32 -7.16 -12.40
CA CYS A 149 33.09 -6.07 -11.81
C CYS A 149 34.51 -6.14 -12.40
N GLY A 150 35.01 -4.98 -12.81
CA GLY A 150 36.10 -4.82 -13.76
C GLY A 150 37.40 -5.53 -13.41
N GLN A 151 38.01 -6.11 -14.44
CA GLN A 151 39.46 -6.15 -14.52
C GLN A 151 39.91 -5.00 -15.40
N THR A 152 40.58 -4.04 -14.77
CA THR A 152 41.45 -3.09 -15.45
C THR A 152 42.48 -3.88 -16.26
N VAL A 153 42.43 -3.77 -17.57
CA VAL A 153 43.56 -4.13 -18.42
C VAL A 153 44.58 -3.01 -18.21
N SER A 154 45.65 -3.31 -17.48
CA SER A 154 46.85 -2.48 -17.45
C SER A 154 47.65 -2.77 -18.70
N ASP A 155 47.79 -1.77 -19.56
CA ASP A 155 48.68 -1.81 -20.72
C ASP A 155 50.13 -2.05 -20.26
N THR A 156 50.79 -3.04 -20.85
CA THR A 156 52.25 -3.07 -21.04
C THR A 156 52.57 -3.82 -22.32
#